data_AF-A0AAU7JRH2-F1
#
_entry.id   AF-A0AAU7JRH2-F1
#
_cell.length_a   1.000
_cell.length_b   1.000
_cell.length_c   1.000
_cell.angle_alpha   90.00
_cell.angle_beta   90.00
_cell.angle_gamma   90.00
#
_symmetry.space_group_name_H-M   'P 1'
#
loop_
_entity.id
_entity.type
_entity.pdbx_description
1 polymer ?
#
loop_
_entity_poly.entity_id
_entity_poly.type
_entity_poly.pdbx_seq_one_letter_code
_entity_poly.pdbx_strand_id
1 'polypeptide(L)'
;MTTTAAATTTTTTAATTTGAVRSAGASLDLLDRSRHSLLEACQSREVSQRYLQAQLGALRAAAAIVAARATPDGHCGPRSLWELLPTVAPELAEWAEFFELVAARRSQAHSAREADDLIRQSEVFLDLVCRSLGLPVHPGGHDEVLVPTALVGDLAPTRAAP
;
A
#
# COMPACT_ATOMS: atom_id res chain seq x y z
N MET A 1 54.47 -23.13 -35.59
CA MET A 1 54.01 -23.71 -34.31
C MET A 1 53.42 -22.56 -33.51
N THR A 2 52.21 -22.10 -33.81
CA THR A 2 50.89 -22.64 -33.41
C THR A 2 50.77 -22.86 -31.90
N THR A 3 50.08 -21.94 -31.22
CA THR A 3 49.29 -22.13 -29.99
C THR A 3 48.48 -20.85 -29.86
N THR A 4 47.24 -20.78 -30.35
CA THR A 4 45.99 -21.32 -29.77
C THR A 4 45.51 -20.55 -28.55
N ALA A 5 44.30 -20.02 -28.71
CA ALA A 5 43.50 -19.20 -27.81
C ALA A 5 42.92 -19.96 -26.60
N ALA A 6 42.40 -19.23 -25.62
CA ALA A 6 41.01 -19.35 -25.19
C ALA A 6 40.64 -18.22 -24.22
N ALA A 7 39.68 -17.39 -24.65
CA ALA A 7 38.89 -16.55 -23.78
C ALA A 7 37.89 -17.44 -23.02
N THR A 8 37.85 -17.30 -21.69
CA THR A 8 36.80 -17.89 -20.85
C THR A 8 35.92 -16.77 -20.36
N THR A 9 34.77 -16.57 -21.01
CA THR A 9 33.68 -15.75 -20.47
C THR A 9 32.59 -16.71 -20.03
N THR A 10 32.49 -16.95 -18.72
CA THR A 10 31.44 -17.78 -18.14
C THR A 10 30.52 -16.90 -17.29
N THR A 11 29.40 -16.51 -17.91
CA THR A 11 28.03 -16.46 -17.39
C THR A 11 27.80 -16.04 -15.93
N THR A 12 27.38 -14.79 -15.72
CA THR A 12 26.71 -14.31 -14.49
C THR A 12 25.22 -14.17 -14.75
N THR A 13 24.41 -15.16 -14.35
CA THR A 13 22.93 -15.10 -14.44
C THR A 13 22.23 -15.56 -13.16
N ALA A 14 22.95 -16.16 -12.19
CA ALA A 14 22.35 -16.76 -11.00
C ALA A 14 22.03 -15.77 -9.85
N ALA A 15 22.59 -14.55 -9.84
CA ALA A 15 22.47 -13.63 -8.71
C ALA A 15 21.07 -12.97 -8.58
N THR A 16 20.33 -12.83 -9.68
CA THR A 16 19.06 -12.09 -9.72
C THR A 16 17.89 -12.85 -9.09
N THR A 17 17.85 -14.18 -9.23
CA THR A 17 16.73 -15.01 -8.74
C THR A 17 16.67 -15.10 -7.21
N THR A 18 17.83 -15.21 -6.54
CA THR A 18 17.88 -15.29 -5.06
C THR A 18 17.46 -13.98 -4.40
N GLY A 19 17.75 -12.83 -5.02
CA GLY A 19 17.30 -11.52 -4.56
C GLY A 19 15.78 -11.38 -4.58
N ALA A 20 15.15 -11.81 -5.67
CA ALA A 20 13.70 -11.75 -5.84
C ALA A 20 12.91 -12.64 -4.84
N VAL A 21 13.43 -13.83 -4.52
CA VAL A 21 12.78 -14.71 -3.52
C VAL A 21 12.88 -14.11 -2.10
N ARG A 22 14.01 -13.48 -1.77
CA ARG A 22 14.18 -12.79 -0.48
C ARG A 22 13.27 -11.57 -0.37
N SER A 23 13.15 -10.79 -1.44
CA SER A 23 12.27 -9.60 -1.46
C SER A 23 10.79 -9.99 -1.37
N ALA A 24 10.37 -11.07 -2.03
CA ALA A 24 9.02 -11.63 -1.89
C ALA A 24 8.75 -12.08 -0.44
N GLY A 25 9.67 -12.80 0.19
CA GLY A 25 9.54 -13.21 1.59
C GLY A 25 9.44 -12.03 2.56
N ALA A 26 10.26 -10.99 2.37
CA ALA A 26 10.21 -9.77 3.16
C ALA A 26 8.88 -9.01 2.97
N SER A 27 8.35 -8.99 1.75
CA SER A 27 7.07 -8.34 1.44
C SER A 27 5.92 -9.04 2.16
N LEU A 28 5.88 -10.37 2.16
CA LEU A 28 4.85 -11.14 2.85
C LEU A 28 4.89 -10.97 4.37
N ASP A 29 6.09 -10.97 4.98
CA ASP A 29 6.27 -10.70 6.43
C ASP A 29 5.78 -9.30 6.80
N LEU A 30 6.06 -8.29 5.97
CA LEU A 30 5.56 -6.93 6.18
C LEU A 30 4.03 -6.83 6.11
N LEU A 31 3.39 -7.56 5.18
CA LEU A 31 1.93 -7.62 5.09
C LEU A 31 1.30 -8.33 6.29
N ASP A 32 1.90 -9.41 6.78
CA ASP A 32 1.42 -10.11 7.98
C ASP A 32 1.48 -9.19 9.21
N ARG A 33 2.61 -8.50 9.41
CA ARG A 33 2.75 -7.52 10.49
C ARG A 33 1.82 -6.31 10.33
N SER A 34 1.52 -5.91 9.09
CA SER A 34 0.52 -4.87 8.82
C SER A 34 -0.86 -5.28 9.32
N ARG A 35 -1.31 -6.49 8.95
CA ARG A 35 -2.59 -7.07 9.44
C ARG A 35 -2.62 -7.17 10.96
N HIS A 36 -1.54 -7.66 11.57
CA HIS A 36 -1.47 -7.80 13.01
C HIS A 36 -1.62 -6.44 13.72
N SER A 37 -0.94 -5.39 13.25
CA SER A 37 -1.12 -4.05 13.82
C SER A 37 -2.54 -3.50 13.65
N LEU A 38 -3.21 -3.77 12.54
CA LEU A 38 -4.62 -3.35 12.38
C LEU A 38 -5.54 -4.09 13.34
N LEU A 39 -5.32 -5.39 13.56
CA LEU A 39 -6.04 -6.16 14.57
C LEU A 39 -5.79 -5.64 15.99
N GLU A 40 -4.54 -5.27 16.32
CA GLU A 40 -4.20 -4.62 17.59
C GLU A 40 -4.88 -3.26 17.73
N ALA A 41 -4.95 -2.47 16.65
CA ALA A 41 -5.66 -1.21 16.63
C ALA A 41 -7.16 -1.42 16.94
N CYS A 42 -7.81 -2.38 16.29
CA CYS A 42 -9.24 -2.68 16.53
C CYS A 42 -9.53 -3.14 17.97
N GLN A 43 -8.58 -3.80 18.64
CA GLN A 43 -8.74 -4.32 19.99
C GLN A 43 -8.39 -3.31 21.10
N SER A 44 -7.66 -2.26 20.76
CA SER A 44 -7.21 -1.27 21.74
C SER A 44 -8.36 -0.37 22.21
N ARG A 45 -8.41 -0.13 23.53
CA ARG A 45 -9.37 0.80 24.15
C ARG A 45 -8.86 2.25 24.17
N GLU A 46 -7.56 2.45 23.98
CA GLU A 46 -6.91 3.76 24.04
C GLU A 46 -6.84 4.38 22.64
N VAL A 47 -7.41 5.59 22.47
CA VAL A 47 -7.47 6.29 21.18
C VAL A 47 -6.08 6.51 20.56
N SER A 48 -5.10 6.90 21.38
CA SER A 48 -3.71 7.09 20.95
C SER A 48 -3.10 5.81 20.40
N GLN A 49 -3.32 4.69 21.09
CA GLN A 49 -2.78 3.39 20.69
C GLN A 49 -3.48 2.87 19.43
N ARG A 50 -4.80 3.08 19.29
CA ARG A 50 -5.55 2.77 18.05
C ARG A 50 -4.94 3.51 16.85
N TYR A 51 -4.75 4.81 16.98
CA TYR A 51 -4.20 5.67 15.93
C TYR A 51 -2.76 5.27 15.57
N LEU A 52 -1.91 5.05 16.58
CA LEU A 52 -0.51 4.64 16.37
C LEU A 52 -0.42 3.30 15.64
N GLN A 53 -1.21 2.31 16.05
CA GLN A 53 -1.20 0.98 15.43
C GLN A 53 -1.77 1.01 14.01
N ALA A 54 -2.80 1.82 13.75
CA ALA A 54 -3.31 2.04 12.40
C ALA A 54 -2.26 2.65 11.46
N GLN A 55 -1.50 3.64 11.94
CA GLN A 55 -0.39 4.24 11.20
C GLN A 55 0.74 3.23 10.93
N LEU A 56 1.11 2.44 11.95
CA LEU A 56 2.12 1.39 11.81
C LEU A 56 1.69 0.29 10.83
N GLY A 57 0.39 -0.05 10.82
CA GLY A 57 -0.19 -0.95 9.82
C GLY A 57 0.03 -0.45 8.39
N ALA A 58 -0.33 0.80 8.13
CA ALA A 58 -0.15 1.44 6.82
C ALA A 58 1.33 1.54 6.40
N LEU A 59 2.22 1.94 7.31
CA LEU A 59 3.67 2.02 7.04
C LEU A 59 4.25 0.67 6.61
N ARG A 60 3.85 -0.42 7.27
CA ARG A 60 4.31 -1.77 6.89
C ARG A 60 3.76 -2.22 5.55
N ALA A 61 2.52 -1.88 5.21
CA ALA A 61 1.95 -2.16 3.90
C ALA A 61 2.71 -1.40 2.78
N ALA A 62 3.01 -0.12 2.97
CA ALA A 62 3.83 0.65 2.03
C ALA A 62 5.24 0.06 1.87
N ALA A 63 5.86 -0.36 2.99
CA ALA A 63 7.16 -1.01 2.97
C ALA A 63 7.15 -2.34 2.20
N ALA A 64 6.03 -3.08 2.21
CA ALA A 64 5.89 -4.32 1.44
C ALA A 64 5.95 -4.06 -0.07
N ILE A 65 5.30 -3.00 -0.57
CA ILE A 65 5.39 -2.60 -1.99
C ILE A 65 6.83 -2.25 -2.35
N VAL A 66 7.49 -1.46 -1.51
CA VAL A 66 8.88 -1.05 -1.74
C VAL A 66 9.79 -2.27 -1.73
N ALA A 67 9.64 -3.19 -0.78
CA ALA A 67 10.41 -4.43 -0.77
C ALA A 67 10.18 -5.26 -2.05
N ALA A 68 8.94 -5.35 -2.54
CA ALA A 68 8.61 -6.13 -3.72
C ALA A 68 9.11 -5.52 -5.04
N ARG A 69 9.08 -4.18 -5.16
CA ARG A 69 9.29 -3.46 -6.42
C ARG A 69 10.60 -2.69 -6.51
N ALA A 70 11.26 -2.38 -5.39
CA ALA A 70 12.51 -1.63 -5.42
C ALA A 70 13.66 -2.49 -5.96
N THR A 71 14.33 -1.98 -6.98
CA THR A 71 15.55 -2.58 -7.51
C THR A 71 16.69 -2.39 -6.50
N PRO A 72 17.52 -3.42 -6.22
CA PRO A 72 18.65 -3.32 -5.29
C PRO A 72 19.75 -2.32 -5.73
N ASP A 73 19.66 -1.80 -6.95
CA ASP A 73 20.63 -0.86 -7.51
C ASP A 73 20.27 0.59 -7.18
N GLY A 74 20.84 1.08 -6.09
CA GLY A 74 21.04 2.53 -5.88
C GLY A 74 20.30 3.12 -4.70
N HIS A 75 20.94 3.05 -3.53
CA HIS A 75 20.96 4.07 -2.47
C HIS A 75 19.82 5.10 -2.56
N CYS A 76 18.67 4.76 -1.98
CA CYS A 76 17.73 5.80 -1.59
C CYS A 76 18.39 6.59 -0.44
N GLY A 77 18.64 7.88 -0.65
CA GLY A 77 18.93 8.81 0.43
C GLY A 77 17.78 8.85 1.45
N PRO A 78 17.77 9.79 2.42
CA PRO A 78 16.68 9.88 3.38
C PRO A 78 15.41 10.45 2.72
N ARG A 79 14.78 9.68 1.82
CA ARG A 79 13.39 9.89 1.40
C ARG A 79 12.49 9.21 2.42
N SER A 80 11.44 9.92 2.81
CA SER A 80 10.33 9.30 3.55
C SER A 80 9.79 8.14 2.70
N LEU A 81 9.34 7.06 3.35
CA LEU A 81 8.74 5.91 2.66
C LEU A 81 7.59 6.35 1.73
N TRP A 82 6.85 7.37 2.14
CA TRP A 82 5.76 7.94 1.36
C TRP A 82 6.23 8.81 0.18
N GLU A 83 7.43 9.39 0.24
CA GLU A 83 8.03 10.03 -0.96
C GLU A 83 8.49 9.01 -1.99
N LEU A 84 8.87 7.81 -1.53
CA LEU A 84 9.30 6.72 -2.40
C LEU A 84 8.12 6.01 -3.07
N LEU A 85 6.99 5.88 -2.36
CA LEU A 85 5.85 5.09 -2.80
C LEU A 85 5.32 5.50 -4.21
N PRO A 86 5.13 6.78 -4.55
CA PRO A 86 4.70 7.20 -5.89
C PRO A 86 5.68 6.81 -7.01
N THR A 87 6.97 6.63 -6.69
CA THR A 87 7.98 6.22 -7.68
C THR A 87 7.85 4.75 -8.05
N VAL A 88 7.50 3.88 -7.08
CA VAL A 88 7.41 2.42 -7.28
C VAL A 88 5.97 1.93 -7.52
N ALA A 89 4.98 2.71 -7.10
CA ALA A 89 3.56 2.42 -7.23
C ALA A 89 2.79 3.75 -7.39
N PRO A 90 2.82 4.36 -8.60
CA PRO A 90 2.11 5.61 -8.86
C PRO A 90 0.61 5.51 -8.63
N GLU A 91 0.03 4.31 -8.75
CA GLU A 91 -1.37 4.03 -8.41
C GLU A 91 -1.71 4.25 -6.92
N LEU A 92 -0.69 4.35 -6.05
CA LEU A 92 -0.83 4.61 -4.61
C LEU A 92 -0.39 6.03 -4.22
N ALA A 93 -0.17 6.93 -5.18
CA ALA A 93 0.34 8.28 -4.91
C ALA A 93 -0.60 9.11 -4.01
N GLU A 94 -1.91 9.04 -4.25
CA GLU A 94 -2.91 9.73 -3.41
C GLU A 94 -2.87 9.25 -1.95
N TRP A 95 -2.64 7.96 -1.75
CA TRP A 95 -2.47 7.39 -0.42
C TRP A 95 -1.18 7.87 0.25
N ALA A 96 -0.10 8.03 -0.51
CA ALA A 96 1.14 8.58 0.03
C ALA A 96 0.96 10.01 0.54
N GLU A 97 0.27 10.86 -0.22
CA GLU A 97 -0.05 12.24 0.20
C GLU A 97 -0.93 12.27 1.45
N PHE A 98 -1.95 11.41 1.50
CA PHE A 98 -2.80 11.26 2.68
C PHE A 98 -1.97 10.88 3.91
N PHE A 99 -1.14 9.83 3.83
CA PHE A 99 -0.39 9.36 5.00
C PHE A 99 0.75 10.29 5.42
N GLU A 100 1.29 11.12 4.53
CA GLU A 100 2.19 12.23 4.90
C GLU A 100 1.48 13.24 5.80
N LEU A 101 0.24 13.63 5.45
CA LEU A 101 -0.57 14.52 6.29
C LEU A 101 -0.88 13.88 7.66
N VAL A 102 -1.18 12.57 7.67
CA VAL A 102 -1.43 11.82 8.92
C VAL A 102 -0.16 11.75 9.77
N ALA A 103 1.00 11.49 9.17
CA ALA A 103 2.29 11.41 9.86
C ALA A 103 2.73 12.77 10.45
N ALA A 104 2.42 13.88 9.77
CA ALA A 104 2.68 15.23 10.24
C ALA A 104 1.88 15.57 11.52
N ARG A 105 0.74 14.90 11.76
CA ARG A 105 -0.14 15.13 12.91
C ARG A 105 0.12 14.22 14.11
N ARG A 106 1.20 13.42 14.11
CA ARG A 106 1.48 12.38 15.15
C ARG A 106 1.49 12.83 16.62
N SER A 107 1.70 14.11 16.90
CA SER A 107 1.76 14.67 18.26
C SER A 107 0.47 15.36 18.69
N GLN A 108 -0.57 15.35 17.85
CA GLN A 108 -1.86 15.95 18.15
C GLN A 108 -2.73 14.97 18.95
N ALA A 109 -3.62 15.52 19.78
CA ALA A 109 -4.69 14.72 20.35
C ALA A 109 -5.70 14.38 19.25
N HIS A 110 -6.06 13.10 19.15
CA HIS A 110 -7.05 12.60 18.20
C HIS A 110 -8.32 12.19 18.93
N SER A 111 -9.44 12.37 18.26
CA SER A 111 -10.73 11.84 18.69
C SER A 111 -10.84 10.34 18.41
N ALA A 112 -11.75 9.66 19.11
CA ALA A 112 -12.06 8.27 18.84
C ALA A 112 -12.47 8.04 17.38
N ARG A 113 -13.25 8.97 16.81
CA ARG A 113 -13.70 8.92 15.42
C ARG A 113 -12.55 9.02 14.43
N GLU A 114 -11.62 9.94 14.63
CA GLU A 114 -10.43 10.04 13.76
C GLU A 114 -9.58 8.77 13.79
N ALA A 115 -9.45 8.13 14.96
CA ALA A 115 -8.76 6.85 15.06
C ALA A 115 -9.49 5.73 14.32
N ASP A 116 -10.81 5.64 14.46
CA ASP A 116 -11.63 4.64 13.75
C ASP A 116 -11.63 4.87 12.23
N ASP A 117 -11.68 6.13 11.79
CA ASP A 117 -11.55 6.48 10.38
C ASP A 117 -10.16 6.11 9.84
N LEU A 118 -9.09 6.37 10.60
CA LEU A 118 -7.74 5.98 10.20
C LEU A 118 -7.59 4.46 10.10
N ILE A 119 -8.18 3.67 11.01
CA ILE A 119 -8.19 2.21 10.92
C ILE A 119 -8.83 1.78 9.59
N ARG A 120 -10.02 2.29 9.26
CA ARG A 120 -10.71 1.97 8.01
C ARG A 120 -9.89 2.34 6.77
N GLN A 121 -9.26 3.52 6.77
CA GLN A 121 -8.41 3.96 5.67
C GLN A 121 -7.16 3.08 5.52
N SER A 122 -6.54 2.68 6.64
CA SER A 122 -5.39 1.77 6.62
C SER A 122 -5.75 0.36 6.14
N GLU A 123 -6.95 -0.14 6.46
CA GLU A 123 -7.48 -1.42 5.94
C GLU A 123 -7.68 -1.34 4.42
N VAL A 124 -8.34 -0.30 3.92
CA VAL A 124 -8.51 -0.07 2.47
C VAL A 124 -7.17 0.01 1.76
N PHE A 125 -6.21 0.74 2.34
CA PHE A 125 -4.87 0.85 1.78
C PHE A 125 -4.15 -0.51 1.72
N LEU A 126 -4.23 -1.31 2.79
CA LEU A 126 -3.65 -2.65 2.82
C LEU A 126 -4.26 -3.57 1.75
N ASP A 127 -5.57 -3.48 1.54
CA ASP A 127 -6.26 -4.23 0.49
C ASP A 127 -5.75 -3.83 -0.91
N LEU A 128 -5.61 -2.54 -1.18
CA LEU A 128 -5.04 -2.04 -2.43
C LEU A 128 -3.59 -2.49 -2.64
N VAL A 129 -2.78 -2.48 -1.58
CA VAL A 129 -1.41 -3.02 -1.59
C VAL A 129 -1.41 -4.52 -1.93
N CYS A 130 -2.31 -5.30 -1.33
CA CYS A 130 -2.40 -6.74 -1.64
C CYS A 130 -2.81 -6.97 -3.09
N ARG A 131 -3.79 -6.21 -3.61
CA ARG A 131 -4.22 -6.28 -5.02
C ARG A 131 -3.07 -5.94 -5.98
N SER A 132 -2.30 -4.90 -5.67
CA SER A 132 -1.20 -4.44 -6.53
C SER A 132 0.01 -5.38 -6.53
N LEU A 133 0.09 -6.29 -5.55
CA LEU A 133 1.04 -7.41 -5.50
C LEU A 133 0.48 -8.72 -6.07
N GLY A 134 -0.76 -8.72 -6.56
CA GLY A 134 -1.42 -9.92 -7.10
C GLY A 134 -1.81 -10.95 -6.03
N LEU A 135 -1.88 -10.55 -4.76
CA LEU A 135 -2.28 -11.42 -3.67
C LEU A 135 -3.81 -11.46 -3.54
N PRO A 136 -4.39 -12.61 -3.12
CA PRO A 136 -5.80 -12.68 -2.83
C PRO A 136 -6.12 -11.72 -1.68
N VAL A 137 -7.12 -10.88 -1.90
CA VAL A 137 -7.59 -9.91 -0.91
C VAL A 137 -8.92 -10.42 -0.41
N HIS A 138 -9.07 -10.51 0.91
CA HIS A 138 -10.39 -10.72 1.48
C HIS A 138 -11.18 -9.45 1.16
N PRO A 139 -12.29 -9.52 0.40
CA PRO A 139 -13.15 -8.36 0.30
C PRO A 139 -13.63 -8.05 1.73
N GLY A 140 -13.06 -7.01 2.35
CA GLY A 140 -13.76 -6.33 3.44
C GLY A 140 -15.14 -5.98 2.93
N GLY A 141 -16.19 -6.20 3.72
CA GLY A 141 -17.61 -6.16 3.33
C GLY A 141 -18.17 -4.82 2.83
N HIS A 142 -17.36 -4.00 2.17
CA HIS A 142 -17.71 -2.74 1.50
C HIS A 142 -18.18 -2.94 0.06
N ASP A 143 -18.29 -4.18 -0.43
CA ASP A 143 -18.85 -4.46 -1.76
C ASP A 143 -20.40 -4.43 -1.78
N GLU A 144 -21.07 -4.38 -0.62
CA GLU A 144 -22.55 -4.49 -0.54
C GLU A 144 -23.32 -3.21 -0.19
N VAL A 145 -22.69 -2.06 0.10
CA VAL A 145 -23.48 -0.86 0.50
C VAL A 145 -22.80 0.45 0.07
N LEU A 146 -22.99 0.84 -1.21
CA LEU A 146 -23.66 2.08 -1.63
C LEU A 146 -23.42 2.28 -3.15
N VAL A 147 -24.35 1.81 -3.97
CA VAL A 147 -24.62 2.47 -5.25
C VAL A 147 -25.70 3.50 -4.91
N PRO A 148 -25.40 4.81 -4.86
CA PRO A 148 -26.43 5.78 -5.18
C PRO A 148 -26.74 5.54 -6.65
N THR A 149 -27.78 4.74 -6.90
CA THR A 149 -28.50 4.81 -8.16
C THR A 149 -28.96 6.24 -8.24
N ALA A 150 -28.15 7.05 -8.92
CA ALA A 150 -28.48 8.40 -9.26
C ALA A 150 -29.89 8.36 -9.82
N LEU A 151 -30.75 9.13 -9.17
CA LEU A 151 -32.07 9.48 -9.62
C LEU A 151 -31.91 10.04 -11.05
N VAL A 152 -31.99 9.14 -12.04
CA VAL A 152 -32.31 9.48 -13.42
C VAL A 152 -33.80 9.77 -13.40
N GLY A 153 -34.12 10.95 -12.86
CA GLY A 153 -35.34 11.67 -13.19
C GLY A 153 -35.18 12.16 -14.61
N ASP A 154 -35.40 11.27 -15.57
CA ASP A 154 -35.71 11.63 -16.93
C ASP A 154 -37.06 12.34 -16.92
N LEU A 155 -37.01 13.67 -16.90
CA LEU A 155 -38.11 14.52 -17.37
C LEU A 155 -37.49 15.66 -18.16
N ALA A 156 -37.20 15.38 -19.42
CA ALA A 156 -37.01 16.39 -20.45
C ALA A 156 -38.35 16.68 -21.16
N PRO A 157 -38.49 17.84 -21.84
CA PRO A 157 -39.75 18.55 -21.98
C PRO A 157 -40.50 18.21 -23.28
N THR A 158 -41.81 18.40 -23.29
CA THR A 158 -42.55 18.68 -24.53
C THR A 158 -43.72 19.64 -24.29
N ARG A 159 -43.61 20.73 -25.04
CA ARG A 159 -44.58 21.81 -25.27
C ARG A 159 -45.79 21.27 -26.04
N ALA A 160 -47.00 21.71 -25.70
CA ALA A 160 -47.97 22.39 -26.59
C ALA A 160 -49.42 22.25 -26.10
N ALA A 161 -50.11 23.38 -26.13
CA ALA A 161 -51.58 23.54 -26.06
C ALA A 161 -52.28 22.78 -27.21
N PRO A 162 -53.62 22.61 -27.14
CA PRO A 162 -54.52 23.71 -27.52
C PRO A 162 -55.53 24.12 -26.44
#